data_AF-A0A7X9VXB1-F1
#
_entry.id   AF-A0A7X9VXB1-F1
#
_cell.length_a   1.000
_cell.length_b   1.000
_cell.length_c   1.000
_cell.angle_alpha   90.00
_cell.angle_beta   90.00
_cell.angle_gamma   90.00
#
_symmetry.space_group_name_H-M   'P 1'
#
loop_
_entity.id
_entity.type
_entity.pdbx_description
1 polymer ?
#
loop_
_entity_poly.entity_id
_entity_poly.type
_entity_poly.pdbx_seq_one_letter_code
_entity_poly.pdbx_strand_id
1 'polypeptide(L)' 'MNKDQVKGRVNEAVGKAKEVAGKATGSASTELKGTAQKVAGKTQAAYGDAKDKAQKPG' A
#
# COMPACT_ATOMS: atom_id res chain seq x y z
N MET A 1 -16.25 16.12 35.65
CA MET A 1 -15.87 16.05 34.22
C MET A 1 -16.93 16.79 33.41
N ASN A 2 -16.55 17.74 32.56
CA ASN A 2 -17.50 18.44 31.70
C ASN A 2 -17.76 17.65 30.40
N LYS A 3 -18.90 17.88 29.74
CA LYS A 3 -19.34 17.19 28.52
C LYS A 3 -18.29 17.23 27.42
N ASP A 4 -17.52 18.32 27.33
CA ASP A 4 -16.44 18.47 26.35
C ASP A 4 -15.29 17.49 26.56
N GLN A 5 -14.94 17.17 27.80
CA GLN A 5 -13.88 16.18 28.07
C GLN A 5 -14.32 14.76 27.70
N VAL A 6 -15.60 14.42 27.92
CA VAL A 6 -16.15 13.12 27.50
C VAL A 6 -16.15 13.02 25.98
N LYS A 7 -16.59 14.07 25.29
CA LYS A 7 -16.60 14.14 23.82
C LYS A 7 -15.20 14.02 23.23
N GLY A 8 -14.21 14.66 23.85
CA GLY A 8 -12.79 14.53 23.48
C GLY A 8 -12.29 13.09 23.59
N ARG A 9 -12.56 12.41 24.70
CA ARG A 9 -12.14 11.01 24.91
C ARG A 9 -12.82 10.04 23.94
N VAL A 10 -14.10 10.24 23.63
CA VAL A 10 -14.82 9.43 22.65
C VAL A 10 -14.22 9.62 21.25
N ASN A 11 -13.94 10.86 20.84
CA ASN A 11 -13.30 11.14 19.56
C ASN A 11 -11.89 10.55 19.47
N GLU A 12 -11.11 10.59 20.56
CA GLU A 12 -9.78 9.97 20.60
C GLU A 12 -9.86 8.45 20.45
N ALA A 13 -10.80 7.80 21.14
CA ALA A 13 -11.00 6.36 21.04
C ALA A 13 -11.43 5.94 19.62
N VAL A 14 -12.37 6.67 19.01
CA VAL A 14 -12.79 6.45 17.62
C VAL A 14 -11.65 6.70 16.64
N GLY A 15 -10.84 7.75 16.87
CA GLY A 15 -9.65 8.06 16.07
C GLY A 15 -8.62 6.93 16.10
N LYS A 16 -8.27 6.44 17.31
CA LYS A 16 -7.36 5.30 17.48
C LYS A 16 -7.88 4.03 16.80
N ALA A 17 -9.18 3.74 16.95
CA ALA A 17 -9.79 2.59 16.28
C ALA A 17 -9.69 2.69 14.74
N LYS A 18 -9.97 3.87 14.17
CA LYS A 18 -9.81 4.13 12.73
C LYS A 18 -8.35 4.06 12.29
N GLU A 19 -7.40 4.56 13.08
CA GLU A 19 -5.99 4.50 12.75
C GLU A 19 -5.47 3.05 12.74
N VAL A 20 -5.84 2.23 13.73
CA VAL A 20 -5.46 0.82 13.77
C VAL A 20 -6.07 0.05 12.59
N ALA A 21 -7.37 0.24 12.33
CA ALA A 21 -8.03 -0.38 11.19
C ALA A 21 -7.43 0.09 9.86
N GLY A 22 -7.11 1.37 9.72
CA GLY A 22 -6.49 1.96 8.54
C GLY A 22 -5.06 1.50 8.33
N LYS A 23 -4.25 1.35 9.39
CA LYS A 23 -2.91 0.78 9.29
C LYS A 23 -2.95 -0.69 8.92
N ALA A 24 -3.85 -1.48 9.51
CA ALA A 24 -3.99 -2.90 9.20
C ALA A 24 -4.45 -3.14 7.75
N THR A 25 -5.53 -2.47 7.33
CA THR A 25 -6.09 -2.61 5.96
C THR A 25 -5.23 -1.91 4.90
N GLY A 26 -4.65 -0.76 5.25
CA GLY A 26 -3.77 0.01 4.39
C GLY A 26 -2.45 -0.71 4.14
N SER A 27 -1.83 -1.30 5.16
CA SER A 27 -0.59 -2.08 4.98
C SER A 27 -0.85 -3.33 4.14
N ALA A 28 -1.88 -4.12 4.47
CA ALA A 28 -2.21 -5.33 3.70
C ALA A 28 -2.53 -5.00 2.22
N SER A 29 -3.34 -3.97 1.97
CA SER A 29 -3.67 -3.55 0.60
C SER A 29 -2.45 -2.97 -0.14
N THR A 30 -1.58 -2.25 0.55
CA THR A 30 -0.36 -1.65 -0.02
C THR A 30 0.69 -2.72 -0.32
N GLU A 31 0.87 -3.69 0.56
CA GLU A 31 1.77 -4.84 0.35
C GLU A 31 1.34 -5.69 -0.84
N LEU A 32 0.03 -5.96 -0.96
CA LEU A 32 -0.51 -6.74 -2.06
C LEU A 32 -0.36 -6.00 -3.41
N LYS A 33 -0.69 -4.69 -3.45
CA LYS A 33 -0.47 -3.85 -4.63
C LYS A 33 1.02 -3.74 -5.00
N GLY A 34 1.89 -3.55 -4.01
CA GLY A 34 3.34 -3.46 -4.21
C GLY A 34 3.93 -4.76 -4.74
N THR A 35 3.46 -5.91 -4.25
CA THR A 35 3.87 -7.22 -4.75
C THR A 35 3.42 -7.43 -6.20
N ALA A 36 2.16 -7.14 -6.52
CA ALA A 36 1.64 -7.23 -7.88
C ALA A 36 2.40 -6.31 -8.85
N GLN A 37 2.67 -5.06 -8.45
CA GLN A 37 3.46 -4.11 -9.24
C GLN A 37 4.91 -4.59 -9.46
N LYS A 38 5.56 -5.16 -8.43
CA LYS A 38 6.91 -5.72 -8.58
C LYS A 38 6.94 -6.88 -9.56
N VAL A 39 5.96 -7.78 -9.50
CA VAL A 39 5.86 -8.91 -10.43
C VAL A 39 5.65 -8.40 -11.85
N ALA A 40 4.68 -7.52 -12.07
CA ALA A 40 4.41 -6.94 -13.38
C ALA A 40 5.64 -6.19 -13.94
N GLY A 41 6.31 -5.39 -13.11
CA GLY A 41 7.52 -4.66 -13.50
C GLY A 41 8.67 -5.59 -13.89
N LYS A 42 8.91 -6.67 -13.13
CA LYS A 42 9.93 -7.68 -13.49
C LYS A 42 9.63 -8.37 -14.81
N THR A 43 8.37 -8.75 -15.04
CA THR A 43 7.95 -9.37 -16.30
C THR A 43 8.14 -8.41 -17.48
N GLN A 44 7.74 -7.15 -17.32
CA GLN A 44 7.91 -6.14 -18.35
C GLN A 44 9.39 -5.85 -18.64
N ALA A 45 10.23 -5.77 -17.61
CA ALA A 45 11.67 -5.58 -17.77
C ALA A 45 12.30 -6.76 -18.52
N ALA A 46 12.03 -8.00 -18.11
CA ALA A 46 12.55 -9.19 -18.77
C ALA A 46 12.11 -9.28 -20.24
N TYR A 47 10.86 -8.94 -20.55
CA TYR A 47 10.36 -8.86 -21.92
C TYR A 47 11.06 -7.76 -22.73
N GLY A 48 11.26 -6.59 -22.12
CA GLY A 48 12.00 -5.47 -22.72
C GLY A 48 13.45 -5.85 -23.04
N ASP A 49 14.15 -6.47 -22.10
CA ASP A 49 15.53 -6.93 -22.26
C ASP A 49 15.65 -8.02 -23.35
N ALA A 50 14.71 -8.96 -23.40
CA ALA A 50 14.67 -9.99 -24.44
C ALA A 50 14.42 -9.38 -25.83
N LYS A 51 13.51 -8.41 -25.92
CA LYS A 51 13.22 -7.69 -27.16
C LYS A 51 14.41 -6.83 -27.60
N ASP A 52 15.09 -6.13 -26.69
CA ASP A 52 16.26 -5.32 -27.03
C ASP A 52 17.42 -6.20 -27.52
N LYS A 53 17.65 -7.36 -26.88
CA LYS A 53 18.63 -8.35 -27.36
C LYS A 53 18.27 -8.94 -28.72
N ALA A 54 16.98 -9.14 -29.01
CA ALA A 54 16.53 -9.63 -30.31
C ALA A 54 16.57 -8.53 -31.40
N GLN A 55 16.40 -7.26 -31.03
CA GLN A 55 16.44 -6.12 -31.94
C GLN A 55 17.84 -5.55 -32.16
N LYS A 56 18.78 -5.84 -31.27
CA LYS A 56 20.22 -5.67 -31.50
C LYS A 56 20.83 -7.02 -31.88
N PRO A 57 20.63 -7.54 -33.11
CA PRO A 57 21.58 -8.50 -33.63
C PRO A 57 22.91 -7.76 -33.72
N GLY A 58 24.00 -8.40 -33.28
CA GLY A 58 25.33 -7.97 -33.67
C GLY A 58 25.46 -7.94 -35.19
#